data_AF-A0A5C6EI61-F1
#
_entry.id   AF-A0A5C6EI61-F1
#
_cell.length_a   1.000
_cell.length_b   1.000
_cell.length_c   1.000
_cell.angle_alpha   90.00
_cell.angle_beta   90.00
_cell.angle_gamma   90.00
#
_symmetry.space_group_name_H-M   'P 1'
#
loop_
_entity.id
_entity.type
_entity.pdbx_description
1 polymer ?
#
loop_
_entity_poly.entity_id
_entity_poly.type
_entity_poly.pdbx_seq_one_letter_code
_entity_poly.pdbx_strand_id
1 'polypeptide(L)'
;MASCTTHNKVARTKLFGLWPSRLVGACFVVPQEFERRCSSLVTPIEVNLLDPTEHRAFFYQHSLKAEGIMRYLIFISTLVLSAIVIPAVRAEAQQNSLPVDASSTNEERLLKSKRKGTGSQTEASTVGLAAPSGAVVLFDGANFDAWKPFSFQWINPKDDQKEVQWKLVDGEAMQIAFEFKGKRRKQFLCTKEKFVDYRLHLEFQLPVERSGNSGVFFGALYELQIFNSEGKESPGLGDCGAIYQIRVPDVSAGLGASVWQSIDLEFQAAKFGANGFMSEANAARVTVRLNGKLIHDDVKLSLRRNKYAAFPEEPLSPIVLQEHGSPVKFRNIWVVNKTASVNKSMVDR
;
A
#
# COMPACT_ATOMS: atom_id res chain seq x y z
N MET A 1 -49.01 -57.57 14.10
CA MET A 1 -49.86 -56.49 14.63
C MET A 1 -48.96 -55.42 15.23
N ALA A 2 -49.11 -54.17 14.75
CA ALA A 2 -48.82 -52.85 15.39
C ALA A 2 -47.45 -52.62 16.09
N SER A 3 -46.80 -51.45 16.10
CA SER A 3 -47.03 -50.12 15.55
C SER A 3 -45.76 -49.26 15.78
N CYS A 4 -45.51 -48.37 14.81
CA CYS A 4 -44.78 -47.09 14.79
C CYS A 4 -44.35 -46.42 16.12
N THR A 5 -43.13 -45.87 16.19
CA THR A 5 -42.87 -44.40 16.10
C THR A 5 -41.38 -44.02 16.21
N THR A 6 -40.92 -43.17 15.29
CA THR A 6 -39.61 -42.51 15.21
C THR A 6 -39.56 -41.22 16.03
N HIS A 7 -38.41 -40.88 16.65
CA HIS A 7 -38.08 -39.50 17.05
C HIS A 7 -36.58 -39.19 16.82
N ASN A 8 -36.32 -38.27 15.88
CA ASN A 8 -35.03 -37.62 15.65
C ASN A 8 -34.80 -36.51 16.70
N LYS A 9 -33.65 -36.48 17.36
CA LYS A 9 -33.16 -35.33 18.15
C LYS A 9 -32.08 -34.61 17.36
N VAL A 10 -32.37 -33.39 16.91
CA VAL A 10 -31.38 -32.44 16.36
C VAL A 10 -30.89 -31.54 17.50
N ALA A 11 -29.57 -31.45 17.65
CA ALA A 11 -28.89 -30.60 18.62
C ALA A 11 -29.00 -29.11 18.22
N ARG A 12 -29.42 -28.26 19.17
CA ARG A 12 -29.42 -26.80 19.03
C ARG A 12 -28.05 -26.25 19.41
N THR A 13 -27.30 -25.73 18.45
CA THR A 13 -26.09 -24.94 18.72
C THR A 13 -26.47 -23.46 18.85
N LYS A 14 -26.32 -22.89 20.05
CA LYS A 14 -26.44 -21.45 20.32
C LYS A 14 -25.12 -20.77 19.92
N LEU A 15 -25.13 -19.92 18.90
CA LEU A 15 -24.04 -18.98 18.61
C LEU A 15 -24.36 -17.63 19.28
N PHE A 16 -23.75 -17.39 20.43
CA PHE A 16 -23.66 -16.05 21.03
C PHE A 16 -22.40 -15.37 20.48
N GLY A 17 -22.58 -14.30 19.71
CA GLY A 17 -21.51 -13.35 19.38
C GLY A 17 -21.26 -12.43 20.57
N LEU A 18 -20.06 -12.51 21.14
CA LEU A 18 -19.55 -11.60 22.17
C LEU A 18 -18.89 -10.40 21.49
N TRP A 19 -19.53 -9.24 21.59
CA TRP A 19 -18.89 -7.92 21.53
C TRP A 19 -18.57 -7.50 22.97
N PRO A 20 -17.34 -7.07 23.32
CA PRO A 20 -17.10 -6.35 24.56
C PRO A 20 -17.32 -4.85 24.34
N SER A 21 -18.44 -4.36 24.86
CA SER A 21 -18.73 -2.95 25.10
C SER A 21 -18.03 -2.52 26.40
N ARG A 22 -17.02 -1.65 26.35
CA ARG A 22 -16.66 -0.73 27.46
C ARG A 22 -15.91 0.51 26.94
N LEU A 23 -16.64 1.59 26.73
CA LEU A 23 -16.37 2.89 27.36
C LEU A 23 -17.58 3.80 27.14
N VAL A 24 -18.34 3.94 28.21
CA VAL A 24 -19.35 4.99 28.41
C VAL A 24 -18.58 6.30 28.62
N GLY A 25 -18.97 7.34 27.89
CA GLY A 25 -18.36 8.66 28.03
C GLY A 25 -19.02 9.75 27.20
N ALA A 26 -20.34 9.78 27.10
CA ALA A 26 -21.15 10.98 26.84
C ALA A 26 -22.64 10.64 26.97
N CYS A 27 -23.30 11.21 27.97
CA CYS A 27 -24.75 11.15 28.10
C CYS A 27 -25.42 11.88 26.93
N PHE A 28 -26.06 11.15 26.02
CA PHE A 28 -27.17 11.67 25.25
C PHE A 28 -28.43 10.98 25.73
N VAL A 29 -29.32 11.77 26.34
CA VAL A 29 -30.67 11.32 26.72
C VAL A 29 -31.42 11.03 25.42
N VAL A 30 -31.63 9.75 25.12
CA VAL A 30 -32.56 9.34 24.05
C VAL A 30 -33.98 9.45 24.62
N PRO A 31 -34.91 10.17 23.98
CA PRO A 31 -36.29 10.26 24.46
C PRO A 31 -36.98 8.89 24.43
N GLN A 32 -37.71 8.54 25.49
CA GLN A 32 -38.48 7.29 25.66
C GLN A 32 -39.47 6.97 24.51
N GLU A 33 -39.78 7.94 23.65
CA GLU A 33 -40.61 7.75 22.45
C GLU A 33 -39.92 6.91 21.35
N PHE A 34 -38.57 6.87 21.33
CA PHE A 34 -37.82 6.18 20.27
C PHE A 34 -37.78 4.66 20.46
N GLU A 35 -37.60 4.17 21.70
CA GLU A 35 -37.65 2.73 22.00
C GLU A 35 -39.03 2.12 21.74
N ARG A 36 -40.11 2.87 22.02
CA ARG A 36 -41.49 2.38 21.84
C ARG A 36 -41.87 2.20 20.35
N ARG A 37 -41.24 2.94 19.43
CA ARG A 37 -41.50 2.81 17.98
C ARG A 37 -40.66 1.74 17.29
N CYS A 38 -39.52 1.34 17.85
CA CYS A 38 -38.71 0.27 17.29
C CYS A 38 -39.21 -1.13 17.68
N SER A 39 -39.82 -1.29 18.86
CA SER A 39 -40.38 -2.59 19.29
C SER A 39 -41.67 -3.01 18.58
N SER A 40 -42.36 -2.13 17.86
CA SER A 40 -43.56 -2.49 17.07
C SER A 40 -43.27 -2.90 15.62
N LEU A 41 -42.01 -2.87 15.19
CA LEU A 41 -41.60 -3.17 13.81
C LEU A 41 -40.90 -4.54 13.63
N VAL A 42 -40.83 -5.36 14.69
CA VAL A 42 -40.22 -6.69 14.61
C VAL A 42 -41.22 -7.74 15.09
N THR A 43 -41.99 -8.29 14.16
CA THR A 43 -42.68 -9.57 14.37
C THR A 43 -41.68 -10.71 14.10
N PRO A 44 -41.60 -11.74 14.96
CA PRO A 44 -40.83 -12.93 14.64
C PRO A 44 -41.55 -13.70 13.53
N ILE A 45 -40.90 -13.91 12.39
CA ILE A 45 -41.42 -14.77 11.31
C ILE A 45 -40.74 -16.13 11.43
N GLU A 46 -41.52 -17.17 11.73
CA GLU A 46 -41.13 -18.56 11.49
C GLU A 46 -41.15 -18.81 9.98
N VAL A 47 -39.99 -19.09 9.39
CA VAL A 47 -39.88 -19.44 7.98
C VAL A 47 -40.03 -20.96 7.86
N ASN A 48 -41.24 -21.42 7.52
CA ASN A 48 -41.43 -22.77 6.99
C ASN A 48 -41.00 -22.78 5.52
N LEU A 49 -40.23 -23.80 5.13
CA LEU A 49 -39.73 -24.02 3.77
C LEU A 49 -40.90 -24.10 2.77
N LEU A 50 -41.07 -23.07 1.94
CA LEU A 50 -41.99 -23.05 0.81
C LEU A 50 -41.32 -22.44 -0.46
N ASP A 51 -41.90 -22.85 -1.59
CA ASP A 51 -41.59 -22.69 -3.03
C ASP A 51 -40.61 -21.56 -3.50
N PRO A 52 -39.66 -21.87 -4.43
CA PRO A 52 -38.70 -20.92 -5.00
C PRO A 52 -39.26 -19.67 -5.72
N THR A 53 -40.55 -19.64 -6.07
CA THR A 53 -41.15 -18.51 -6.82
C THR A 53 -41.53 -17.31 -5.94
N GLU A 54 -41.79 -17.50 -4.65
CA GLU A 54 -42.15 -16.39 -3.73
C GLU A 54 -40.93 -15.58 -3.25
N HIS A 55 -39.72 -16.17 -3.27
CA HIS A 55 -38.48 -15.50 -2.88
C HIS A 55 -38.18 -14.26 -3.73
N ARG A 56 -38.51 -14.29 -5.04
CA ARG A 56 -38.15 -13.19 -5.95
C ARG A 56 -38.97 -11.92 -5.70
N ALA A 57 -40.24 -12.05 -5.35
CA ALA A 57 -41.11 -10.92 -5.02
C ALA A 57 -40.76 -10.31 -3.65
N PHE A 58 -40.41 -11.16 -2.67
CA PHE A 58 -40.00 -10.73 -1.33
C PHE A 58 -38.70 -9.91 -1.35
N PHE A 59 -37.67 -10.37 -2.08
CA PHE A 59 -36.41 -9.63 -2.21
C PHE A 59 -36.58 -8.30 -2.97
N TYR A 60 -37.47 -8.24 -3.97
CA TYR A 60 -37.71 -7.02 -4.73
C TYR A 60 -38.41 -5.93 -3.90
N GLN A 61 -39.42 -6.30 -3.10
CA GLN A 61 -40.11 -5.35 -2.21
C GLN A 61 -39.21 -4.84 -1.06
N HIS A 62 -38.31 -5.67 -0.52
CA HIS A 62 -37.40 -5.26 0.56
C HIS A 62 -36.20 -4.46 0.05
N SER A 63 -35.74 -4.73 -1.17
CA SER A 63 -34.73 -3.91 -1.88
C SER A 63 -35.23 -2.47 -2.09
N LEU A 64 -36.48 -2.30 -2.56
CA LEU A 64 -37.08 -0.98 -2.78
C LEU A 64 -37.27 -0.19 -1.47
N LYS A 65 -37.57 -0.86 -0.35
CA LYS A 65 -37.63 -0.21 0.98
C LYS A 65 -36.24 0.20 1.48
N ALA A 66 -35.21 -0.61 1.24
CA ALA A 66 -33.83 -0.28 1.61
C ALA A 66 -33.26 0.91 0.81
N GLU A 67 -33.56 1.00 -0.49
CA GLU A 67 -33.19 2.15 -1.32
C GLU A 67 -33.89 3.44 -0.87
N GLY A 68 -35.17 3.36 -0.47
CA GLY A 68 -35.90 4.50 0.08
C GLY A 68 -35.29 5.04 1.38
N ILE A 69 -34.87 4.15 2.28
CA ILE A 69 -34.21 4.51 3.54
C ILE A 69 -32.82 5.10 3.29
N MET A 70 -32.04 4.53 2.37
CA MET A 70 -30.73 5.08 1.98
C MET A 70 -30.84 6.49 1.38
N ARG A 71 -31.83 6.74 0.52
CA ARG A 71 -32.08 8.08 -0.05
C ARG A 71 -32.50 9.09 1.02
N TYR A 72 -33.30 8.67 2.01
CA TYR A 72 -33.72 9.50 3.13
C TYR A 72 -32.55 9.86 4.07
N LEU A 73 -31.66 8.90 4.35
CA LEU A 73 -30.46 9.14 5.17
C LEU A 73 -29.45 10.07 4.46
N ILE A 74 -29.27 9.92 3.14
CA ILE A 74 -28.46 10.82 2.33
C ILE A 74 -29.04 12.25 2.37
N PHE A 75 -30.36 12.39 2.23
CA PHE A 75 -31.04 13.70 2.28
C PHE A 75 -30.93 14.38 3.65
N ILE A 76 -31.02 13.63 4.75
CA ILE A 76 -30.79 14.18 6.10
C ILE A 76 -29.32 14.59 6.27
N SER A 77 -28.37 13.80 5.77
CA SER A 77 -26.94 14.12 5.90
C SER A 77 -26.53 15.39 5.14
N THR A 78 -27.12 15.65 3.96
CA THR A 78 -26.85 16.88 3.18
C THR A 78 -27.52 18.12 3.78
N LEU A 79 -28.68 17.96 4.43
CA LEU A 79 -29.32 19.03 5.20
C LEU A 79 -28.52 19.40 6.46
N VAL A 80 -27.96 18.40 7.16
CA VAL A 80 -27.10 18.62 8.34
C VAL A 80 -25.78 19.29 7.95
N LEU A 81 -25.16 18.91 6.82
CA LEU A 81 -23.96 19.57 6.33
C LEU A 81 -24.20 21.04 5.94
N SER A 82 -25.33 21.36 5.31
CA SER A 82 -25.61 22.72 4.85
C SER A 82 -26.07 23.67 5.97
N ALA A 83 -26.78 23.15 6.98
CA ALA A 83 -27.32 23.97 8.07
C ALA A 83 -26.34 24.20 9.24
N ILE A 84 -25.38 23.31 9.47
CA ILE A 84 -24.53 23.34 10.69
C ILE A 84 -23.04 23.58 10.36
N VAL A 85 -22.51 22.95 9.30
CA VAL A 85 -21.06 22.99 9.03
C VAL A 85 -20.64 24.26 8.30
N ILE A 86 -21.46 24.73 7.34
CA ILE A 86 -21.13 25.92 6.54
C ILE A 86 -21.11 27.22 7.39
N PRO A 87 -22.05 27.46 8.33
CA PRO A 87 -21.98 28.64 9.20
C PRO A 87 -20.81 28.61 10.20
N ALA A 88 -20.44 27.43 10.71
CA ALA A 88 -19.36 27.27 11.68
C ALA A 88 -17.97 27.56 11.07
N VAL A 89 -17.70 27.06 9.86
CA VAL A 89 -16.45 27.33 9.12
C VAL A 89 -16.33 28.82 8.75
N ARG A 90 -17.47 29.50 8.54
CA ARG A 90 -17.51 30.94 8.23
C ARG A 90 -17.27 31.81 9.46
N ALA A 91 -17.65 31.36 10.65
CA ALA A 91 -17.40 32.05 11.91
C ALA A 91 -15.91 31.98 12.34
N GLU A 92 -15.24 30.85 12.12
CA GLU A 92 -13.79 30.71 12.39
C GLU A 92 -12.92 31.54 11.43
N ALA A 93 -13.33 31.70 10.18
CA ALA A 93 -12.60 32.50 9.18
C ALA A 93 -12.62 34.02 9.48
N GLN A 94 -13.55 34.49 10.31
CA GLN A 94 -13.76 35.92 10.57
C GLN A 94 -13.08 36.40 11.87
N GLN A 95 -12.53 35.47 12.68
CA GLN A 95 -11.87 35.78 13.95
C GLN A 95 -10.34 35.85 13.87
N ASN A 96 -9.75 35.53 12.72
CA ASN A 96 -8.29 35.49 12.50
C ASN A 96 -7.72 36.61 11.59
N SER A 97 -8.46 37.66 11.29
CA SER A 97 -7.95 38.81 10.55
C SER A 97 -7.62 39.98 11.48
N LEU A 98 -6.35 40.06 11.90
CA LEU A 98 -5.70 41.29 12.37
C LEU A 98 -4.52 41.63 11.44
N PRO A 99 -4.18 42.93 11.30
CA PRO A 99 -3.39 43.43 10.17
C PRO A 99 -1.89 43.15 10.31
N VAL A 100 -1.26 42.94 9.15
CA VAL A 100 0.19 42.76 8.99
C VAL A 100 0.86 44.13 9.09
N ASP A 101 1.65 44.34 10.14
CA ASP A 101 2.53 45.49 10.25
C ASP A 101 3.90 45.15 9.64
N ALA A 102 4.35 45.99 8.73
CA ALA A 102 5.56 45.81 7.96
C ALA A 102 6.74 46.48 8.68
N SER A 103 7.52 45.72 9.44
CA SER A 103 8.96 45.92 9.63
C SER A 103 9.56 44.91 10.61
N SER A 104 10.37 43.97 10.10
CA SER A 104 11.59 43.44 10.75
C SER A 104 12.11 42.21 9.99
N THR A 105 13.07 42.49 9.11
CA THR A 105 14.25 41.67 8.77
C THR A 105 14.05 40.17 8.46
N ASN A 106 13.95 39.87 7.17
CA ASN A 106 14.18 38.55 6.56
C ASN A 106 15.63 38.01 6.72
N GLU A 107 16.54 38.77 7.35
CA GLU A 107 17.95 38.37 7.49
C GLU A 107 18.21 37.41 8.66
N GLU A 108 17.43 37.44 9.74
CA GLU A 108 17.64 36.49 10.86
C GLU A 108 17.20 35.05 10.55
N ARG A 109 16.29 34.87 9.59
CA ARG A 109 15.80 33.54 9.19
C ARG A 109 16.80 32.82 8.27
N LEU A 110 17.58 33.58 7.49
CA LEU A 110 18.65 33.04 6.64
C LEU A 110 19.90 32.62 7.44
N LEU A 111 20.19 33.27 8.56
CA LEU A 111 21.37 32.99 9.38
C LEU A 111 21.16 31.82 10.36
N LYS A 112 19.92 31.53 10.76
CA LYS A 112 19.60 30.41 11.66
C LYS A 112 19.51 29.04 10.95
N SER A 113 19.42 28.98 9.62
CA SER A 113 19.48 27.69 8.89
C SER A 113 20.92 27.19 8.65
N LYS A 114 21.94 28.03 8.85
CA LYS A 114 23.36 27.69 8.63
C LYS A 114 24.10 27.10 9.84
N ARG A 115 23.41 26.76 10.93
CA ARG A 115 24.01 26.12 12.11
C ARG A 115 23.28 24.84 12.53
N LYS A 116 23.33 23.82 11.67
CA LYS A 116 23.32 22.40 12.06
C LYS A 116 24.07 21.61 10.99
N GLY A 117 25.39 21.81 10.98
CA GLY A 117 26.30 20.97 10.21
C GLY A 117 26.65 19.73 11.03
N THR A 118 26.14 18.58 10.59
CA THR A 118 26.75 17.27 10.85
C THR A 118 26.63 16.46 9.57
N GLY A 119 27.74 16.36 8.83
CA GLY A 119 27.96 15.39 7.74
C GLY A 119 27.28 15.69 6.41
N SER A 120 27.89 16.54 5.58
CA SER A 120 27.64 16.52 4.13
C SER A 120 28.21 15.20 3.58
N GLN A 121 27.36 14.18 3.52
CA GLN A 121 27.56 13.07 2.59
C GLN A 121 27.32 13.66 1.20
N THR A 122 28.37 13.76 0.40
CA THR A 122 28.34 14.24 -0.99
C THR A 122 27.20 13.56 -1.76
N GLU A 123 26.43 14.32 -2.53
CA GLU A 123 25.40 13.85 -3.48
C GLU A 123 26.00 13.06 -4.67
N ALA A 124 27.06 12.30 -4.44
CA ALA A 124 27.68 11.46 -5.44
C ALA A 124 26.75 10.28 -5.75
N SER A 125 26.62 9.96 -7.04
CA SER A 125 25.91 8.77 -7.48
C SER A 125 26.51 7.52 -6.81
N THR A 126 25.63 6.61 -6.40
CA THR A 126 26.00 5.34 -5.76
C THR A 126 26.04 4.18 -6.75
N VAL A 127 26.01 4.44 -8.06
CA VAL A 127 26.26 3.43 -9.09
C VAL A 127 27.63 2.79 -8.87
N GLY A 128 27.68 1.47 -8.86
CA GLY A 128 28.85 0.65 -8.55
C GLY A 128 29.14 0.49 -7.07
N LEU A 129 28.25 0.94 -6.17
CA LEU A 129 28.45 0.80 -4.72
C LEU A 129 28.42 -0.67 -4.34
N ALA A 130 29.59 -1.18 -3.94
CA ALA A 130 29.74 -2.56 -3.51
C ALA A 130 28.84 -2.86 -2.29
N ALA A 131 28.31 -4.09 -2.26
CA ALA A 131 27.58 -4.59 -1.10
C ALA A 131 28.48 -4.49 0.16
N PRO A 132 28.00 -3.86 1.24
CA PRO A 132 28.77 -3.80 2.48
C PRO A 132 28.85 -5.19 3.13
N SER A 133 29.81 -5.36 4.03
CA SER A 133 29.93 -6.60 4.81
C SER A 133 28.63 -6.91 5.55
N GLY A 134 28.17 -8.17 5.48
CA GLY A 134 26.92 -8.62 6.10
C GLY A 134 25.65 -8.31 5.30
N ALA A 135 25.75 -7.70 4.11
CA ALA A 135 24.61 -7.55 3.22
C ALA A 135 24.18 -8.90 2.63
N VAL A 136 22.88 -9.08 2.46
CA VAL A 136 22.30 -10.13 1.61
C VAL A 136 22.43 -9.67 0.16
N VAL A 137 23.25 -10.37 -0.62
CA VAL A 137 23.38 -10.11 -2.06
C VAL A 137 22.22 -10.79 -2.77
N LEU A 138 21.38 -9.99 -3.41
CA LEU A 138 20.24 -10.47 -4.20
C LEU A 138 20.63 -10.69 -5.67
N PHE A 139 21.57 -9.92 -6.19
CA PHE A 139 22.09 -10.12 -7.55
C PHE A 139 23.43 -9.41 -7.75
N ASP A 140 24.44 -10.16 -8.17
CA ASP A 140 25.81 -9.71 -8.44
C ASP A 140 26.25 -9.94 -9.90
N GLY A 141 25.33 -10.38 -10.77
CA GLY A 141 25.60 -10.73 -12.16
C GLY A 141 25.64 -12.24 -12.42
N ALA A 142 25.76 -13.08 -11.40
CA ALA A 142 26.01 -14.52 -11.59
C ALA A 142 24.76 -15.32 -11.99
N ASN A 143 23.66 -15.20 -11.23
CA ASN A 143 22.48 -16.04 -11.40
C ASN A 143 21.20 -15.43 -10.76
N PHE A 144 20.10 -16.18 -10.81
CA PHE A 144 18.80 -15.79 -10.25
C PHE A 144 18.47 -16.48 -8.93
N ASP A 145 19.45 -16.98 -8.17
CA ASP A 145 19.20 -17.85 -7.01
C ASP A 145 18.42 -17.18 -5.90
N ALA A 146 18.53 -15.86 -5.74
CA ALA A 146 17.74 -15.10 -4.76
C ALA A 146 16.30 -14.81 -5.24
N TRP A 147 15.95 -15.13 -6.49
CA TRP A 147 14.73 -14.71 -7.16
C TRP A 147 13.85 -15.90 -7.56
N LYS A 148 12.55 -15.65 -7.66
CA LYS A 148 11.57 -16.57 -8.21
C LYS A 148 10.49 -15.82 -9.00
N PRO A 149 9.78 -16.48 -9.92
CA PRO A 149 8.61 -15.89 -10.55
C PRO A 149 7.59 -15.44 -9.51
N PHE A 150 6.97 -14.30 -9.76
CA PHE A 150 5.94 -13.72 -8.93
C PHE A 150 4.73 -13.35 -9.77
N SER A 151 3.55 -13.70 -9.27
CA SER A 151 2.29 -13.27 -9.82
C SER A 151 1.27 -13.00 -8.72
N PHE A 152 0.40 -12.07 -9.03
CA PHE A 152 -0.74 -11.74 -8.20
C PHE A 152 -1.83 -12.77 -8.47
N GLN A 153 -1.85 -13.86 -7.70
CA GLN A 153 -2.70 -15.03 -8.00
C GLN A 153 -4.19 -14.71 -8.10
N TRP A 154 -4.73 -13.68 -7.43
CA TRP A 154 -6.13 -13.31 -7.69
C TRP A 154 -6.36 -12.62 -9.03
N ILE A 155 -5.34 -11.96 -9.59
CA ILE A 155 -5.41 -11.34 -10.92
C ILE A 155 -5.21 -12.42 -11.98
N ASN A 156 -4.31 -13.37 -11.71
CA ASN A 156 -4.04 -14.50 -12.60
C ASN A 156 -4.02 -15.82 -11.81
N PRO A 157 -5.19 -16.39 -11.48
CA PRO A 157 -5.28 -17.60 -10.64
C PRO A 157 -4.77 -18.86 -11.34
N LYS A 158 -4.56 -18.79 -12.65
CA LYS A 158 -4.05 -19.89 -13.47
C LYS A 158 -2.55 -19.76 -13.75
N ASP A 159 -1.85 -18.87 -13.05
CA ASP A 159 -0.44 -18.67 -13.27
C ASP A 159 0.39 -19.91 -12.87
N ASP A 160 1.14 -20.44 -13.83
CA ASP A 160 1.90 -21.69 -13.72
C ASP A 160 3.42 -21.46 -13.77
N GLN A 161 3.86 -20.22 -13.60
CA GLN A 161 5.26 -19.82 -13.78
C GLN A 161 6.14 -20.35 -12.65
N LYS A 162 7.01 -21.31 -12.99
CA LYS A 162 7.95 -21.94 -12.05
C LYS A 162 9.40 -21.54 -12.27
N GLU A 163 9.74 -21.16 -13.49
CA GLU A 163 11.10 -20.85 -13.92
C GLU A 163 11.22 -19.36 -14.26
N VAL A 164 12.39 -18.78 -13.97
CA VAL A 164 12.71 -17.40 -14.35
C VAL A 164 12.88 -17.33 -15.87
N GLN A 165 12.14 -16.42 -16.51
CA GLN A 165 12.23 -16.15 -17.94
C GLN A 165 13.20 -15.02 -18.29
N TRP A 166 13.55 -14.19 -17.31
CA TRP A 166 14.48 -13.07 -17.48
C TRP A 166 15.87 -13.60 -17.88
N LYS A 167 16.65 -12.78 -18.56
CA LYS A 167 17.93 -13.18 -19.16
C LYS A 167 19.09 -12.55 -18.41
N LEU A 168 20.19 -13.28 -18.27
CA LEU A 168 21.49 -12.67 -17.97
C LEU A 168 22.03 -12.05 -19.26
N VAL A 169 22.48 -10.80 -19.17
CA VAL A 169 23.01 -10.02 -20.28
C VAL A 169 24.27 -9.29 -19.84
N ASP A 170 25.15 -9.01 -20.80
CA ASP A 170 26.36 -8.20 -20.62
C ASP A 170 27.34 -8.72 -19.54
N GLY A 171 27.16 -9.97 -19.08
CA GLY A 171 27.96 -10.59 -18.03
C GLY A 171 27.72 -10.08 -16.61
N GLU A 172 26.84 -9.09 -16.42
CA GLU A 172 26.69 -8.40 -15.14
C GLU A 172 25.24 -8.02 -14.79
N ALA A 173 24.29 -8.17 -15.71
CA ALA A 173 22.94 -7.66 -15.55
C ALA A 173 21.89 -8.73 -15.81
N MET A 174 20.76 -8.65 -15.10
CA MET A 174 19.54 -9.32 -15.52
C MET A 174 18.67 -8.37 -16.33
N GLN A 175 18.03 -8.88 -17.37
CA GLN A 175 17.14 -8.13 -18.23
C GLN A 175 15.77 -8.78 -18.26
N ILE A 176 14.74 -7.93 -18.16
CA ILE A 176 13.35 -8.30 -18.40
C ILE A 176 13.22 -8.96 -19.78
N ALA A 177 12.62 -10.14 -19.81
CA ALA A 177 12.23 -10.83 -21.03
C ALA A 177 10.72 -11.02 -21.09
N PHE A 178 10.18 -11.11 -22.30
CA PHE A 178 8.73 -11.20 -22.57
C PHE A 178 8.30 -12.54 -23.15
N GLU A 179 9.23 -13.48 -23.28
CA GLU A 179 8.99 -14.78 -23.90
C GLU A 179 9.68 -15.87 -23.10
N PHE A 180 8.98 -16.98 -22.89
CA PHE A 180 9.53 -18.20 -22.29
C PHE A 180 9.10 -19.41 -23.12
N LYS A 181 10.07 -20.20 -23.57
CA LYS A 181 9.84 -21.42 -24.38
C LYS A 181 8.92 -21.16 -25.60
N GLY A 182 9.18 -20.08 -26.35
CA GLY A 182 8.42 -19.74 -27.57
C GLY A 182 7.09 -19.02 -27.32
N LYS A 183 6.72 -18.73 -26.06
CA LYS A 183 5.43 -18.14 -25.71
C LYS A 183 5.61 -16.79 -25.04
N ARG A 184 4.92 -15.77 -25.56
CA ARG A 184 4.87 -14.44 -24.95
C ARG A 184 4.21 -14.54 -23.56
N ARG A 185 4.90 -14.10 -22.51
CA ARG A 185 4.47 -14.20 -21.12
C ARG A 185 4.91 -12.99 -20.31
N LYS A 186 4.03 -12.57 -19.40
CA LYS A 186 4.25 -11.50 -18.43
C LYS A 186 4.84 -12.12 -17.15
N GLN A 187 6.02 -11.71 -16.69
CA GLN A 187 6.63 -12.27 -15.46
C GLN A 187 7.27 -11.20 -14.60
N PHE A 188 6.79 -11.09 -13.36
CA PHE A 188 7.46 -10.31 -12.33
C PHE A 188 8.41 -11.25 -11.59
N LEU A 189 9.44 -10.70 -10.97
CA LEU A 189 10.30 -11.48 -10.06
C LEU A 189 10.12 -10.97 -8.65
N CYS A 190 10.13 -11.87 -7.67
CA CYS A 190 10.27 -11.49 -6.28
C CYS A 190 11.42 -12.22 -5.60
N THR A 191 11.94 -11.62 -4.54
CA THR A 191 12.93 -12.26 -3.68
C THR A 191 12.34 -13.50 -3.02
N LYS A 192 13.17 -14.54 -2.85
CA LYS A 192 12.80 -15.73 -2.07
C LYS A 192 12.71 -15.39 -0.57
N GLU A 193 13.64 -14.57 -0.09
CA GLU A 193 13.63 -14.01 1.26
C GLU A 193 12.64 -12.84 1.36
N LYS A 194 12.14 -12.62 2.57
CA LYS A 194 11.29 -11.47 2.92
C LYS A 194 11.98 -10.62 3.98
N PHE A 195 11.71 -9.33 3.96
CA PHE A 195 12.37 -8.33 4.78
C PHE A 195 11.34 -7.50 5.56
N VAL A 196 11.78 -6.95 6.70
CA VAL A 196 10.96 -6.07 7.56
C VAL A 196 11.49 -4.64 7.47
N ASP A 197 12.55 -4.34 8.23
CA ASP A 197 13.26 -3.06 8.18
C ASP A 197 14.58 -3.27 7.47
N TYR A 198 14.84 -2.50 6.42
CA TYR A 198 16.03 -2.72 5.60
C TYR A 198 16.50 -1.47 4.87
N ARG A 199 17.77 -1.53 4.45
CA ARG A 199 18.31 -0.72 3.37
C ARG A 199 18.48 -1.60 2.14
N LEU A 200 17.93 -1.16 1.01
CA LEU A 200 18.09 -1.76 -0.31
C LEU A 200 18.98 -0.84 -1.16
N HIS A 201 19.92 -1.45 -1.88
CA HIS A 201 20.57 -0.84 -3.03
C HIS A 201 20.24 -1.65 -4.27
N LEU A 202 19.99 -0.96 -5.38
CA LEU A 202 19.68 -1.57 -6.66
C LEU A 202 20.10 -0.62 -7.78
N GLU A 203 20.68 -1.16 -8.84
CA GLU A 203 20.92 -0.42 -10.08
C GLU A 203 19.99 -0.87 -11.20
N PHE A 204 19.56 0.08 -12.00
CA PHE A 204 18.75 -0.17 -13.18
C PHE A 204 19.24 0.62 -14.40
N GLN A 205 18.95 0.11 -15.59
CA GLN A 205 19.21 0.81 -16.86
C GLN A 205 17.98 0.70 -17.76
N LEU A 206 17.54 1.85 -18.28
CA LEU A 206 16.39 1.94 -19.17
C LEU A 206 16.79 1.57 -20.61
N PRO A 207 15.91 0.90 -21.37
CA PRO A 207 16.14 0.61 -22.78
C PRO A 207 15.96 1.86 -23.65
N VAL A 208 16.57 1.87 -24.84
CA VAL A 208 16.37 2.94 -25.84
C VAL A 208 14.95 2.90 -26.42
N GLU A 209 14.45 1.72 -26.77
CA GLU A 209 13.29 1.57 -27.67
C GLU A 209 11.91 1.62 -27.00
N ARG A 210 11.79 2.01 -25.72
CA ARG A 210 10.53 2.01 -24.96
C ARG A 210 10.53 3.05 -23.84
N SER A 211 9.38 3.21 -23.18
CA SER A 211 9.24 4.12 -22.04
C SER A 211 10.05 3.73 -20.80
N GLY A 212 10.64 2.53 -20.75
CA GLY A 212 11.40 2.08 -19.59
C GLY A 212 10.51 1.78 -18.36
N ASN A 213 9.21 1.61 -18.56
CA ASN A 213 8.27 1.38 -17.46
C ASN A 213 8.56 0.06 -16.73
N SER A 214 8.80 0.16 -15.43
CA SER A 214 8.98 -0.91 -14.46
C SER A 214 8.75 -0.31 -13.06
N GLY A 215 9.10 -1.03 -12.01
CA GLY A 215 8.98 -0.57 -10.64
C GLY A 215 9.59 -1.54 -9.66
N VAL A 216 10.00 -1.01 -8.52
CA VAL A 216 10.44 -1.78 -7.36
C VAL A 216 9.31 -1.77 -6.35
N PHE A 217 8.69 -2.92 -6.12
CA PHE A 217 7.75 -3.05 -5.01
C PHE A 217 8.51 -3.40 -3.73
N PHE A 218 8.21 -2.66 -2.67
CA PHE A 218 8.84 -2.77 -1.35
C PHE A 218 7.78 -2.74 -0.25
N GLY A 219 8.14 -3.18 0.96
CA GLY A 219 7.21 -3.29 2.07
C GLY A 219 5.96 -4.09 1.68
N ALA A 220 4.79 -3.67 2.15
CA ALA A 220 3.51 -4.24 1.75
C ALA A 220 3.11 -3.89 0.28
N LEU A 221 4.03 -4.02 -0.68
CA LEU A 221 3.84 -3.76 -2.11
C LEU A 221 3.55 -2.29 -2.46
N TYR A 222 4.24 -1.36 -1.79
CA TYR A 222 4.40 0.00 -2.26
C TYR A 222 5.31 0.01 -3.48
N GLU A 223 4.99 0.81 -4.49
CA GLU A 223 5.72 0.83 -5.75
C GLU A 223 6.57 2.08 -5.85
N LEU A 224 7.89 1.92 -5.89
CA LEU A 224 8.80 2.96 -6.34
C LEU A 224 8.90 2.86 -7.87
N GLN A 225 8.44 3.90 -8.56
CA GLN A 225 8.27 3.90 -10.00
C GLN A 225 9.60 3.99 -10.74
N ILE A 226 9.78 3.14 -11.76
CA ILE A 226 10.88 3.24 -12.73
C ILE A 226 10.25 3.59 -14.08
N PHE A 227 10.66 4.72 -14.65
CA PHE A 227 10.12 5.21 -15.92
C PHE A 227 11.14 6.14 -16.58
N ASN A 228 11.09 6.28 -17.90
CA ASN A 228 11.86 7.31 -18.59
C ASN A 228 11.18 8.68 -18.38
N SER A 229 11.69 9.44 -17.42
CA SER A 229 11.28 10.82 -17.11
C SER A 229 12.40 11.83 -17.41
N GLU A 230 13.34 11.49 -18.30
CA GLU A 230 14.46 12.36 -18.68
C GLU A 230 13.96 13.73 -19.15
N GLY A 231 14.64 14.79 -18.71
CA GLY A 231 14.32 16.18 -19.07
C GLY A 231 13.05 16.74 -18.43
N LYS A 232 12.36 15.98 -17.58
CA LYS A 232 11.15 16.46 -16.90
C LYS A 232 11.50 17.25 -15.64
N GLU A 233 11.26 18.56 -15.68
CA GLU A 233 11.54 19.46 -14.54
C GLU A 233 10.55 19.28 -13.38
N SER A 234 9.28 19.01 -13.69
CA SER A 234 8.21 18.81 -12.72
C SER A 234 7.69 17.36 -12.78
N PRO A 235 8.21 16.45 -11.94
CA PRO A 235 7.74 15.07 -11.91
C PRO A 235 6.32 14.99 -11.37
N GLY A 236 5.60 13.93 -11.73
CA GLY A 236 4.25 13.60 -11.27
C GLY A 236 4.18 12.26 -10.56
N LEU A 237 2.96 11.81 -10.24
CA LEU A 237 2.69 10.60 -9.46
C LEU A 237 3.00 9.27 -10.18
N GLY A 238 3.44 9.32 -11.44
CA GLY A 238 3.81 8.16 -12.26
C GLY A 238 5.17 8.28 -12.94
N ASP A 239 5.97 9.27 -12.55
CA ASP A 239 7.32 9.49 -13.06
C ASP A 239 8.37 8.75 -12.23
N CYS A 240 9.59 8.66 -12.78
CA CYS A 240 10.71 7.99 -12.12
C CYS A 240 10.93 8.52 -10.70
N GLY A 241 11.01 7.59 -9.74
CA GLY A 241 11.19 7.90 -8.34
C GLY A 241 9.89 8.24 -7.60
N ALA A 242 8.73 8.34 -8.24
CA ALA A 242 7.47 8.50 -7.51
C ALA A 242 7.15 7.25 -6.67
N ILE A 243 6.59 7.46 -5.47
CA ILE A 243 5.85 6.40 -4.79
C ILE A 243 4.50 6.38 -5.50
N TYR A 244 4.30 5.42 -6.38
CA TYR A 244 3.28 5.45 -7.43
C TYR A 244 1.89 5.78 -6.86
N GLN A 245 1.27 6.83 -7.40
CA GLN A 245 -0.05 7.35 -6.98
C GLN A 245 -0.17 7.79 -5.50
N ILE A 246 0.94 7.86 -4.77
CA ILE A 246 0.99 8.28 -3.36
C ILE A 246 1.79 9.58 -3.20
N ARG A 247 3.00 9.64 -3.75
CA ARG A 247 3.92 10.77 -3.54
C ARG A 247 4.82 11.02 -4.75
N VAL A 248 4.78 12.24 -5.26
CA VAL A 248 5.71 12.77 -6.27
C VAL A 248 7.11 12.88 -5.66
N PRO A 249 8.23 12.62 -6.36
CA PRO A 249 9.57 12.87 -5.82
C PRO A 249 9.83 14.37 -5.66
N ASP A 250 10.59 14.74 -4.63
CA ASP A 250 10.89 16.16 -4.33
C ASP A 250 11.75 16.83 -5.39
N VAL A 251 12.60 16.05 -6.05
CA VAL A 251 13.42 16.49 -7.18
C VAL A 251 13.40 15.45 -8.29
N SER A 252 13.45 15.91 -9.54
CA SER A 252 13.67 15.03 -10.68
C SER A 252 15.15 14.62 -10.72
N ALA A 253 15.40 13.32 -10.55
CA ALA A 253 16.75 12.76 -10.51
C ALA A 253 16.96 11.58 -11.48
N GLY A 254 15.93 11.23 -12.25
CA GLY A 254 16.01 10.18 -13.28
C GLY A 254 16.84 10.63 -14.48
N LEU A 255 17.66 9.71 -14.98
CA LEU A 255 18.47 9.86 -16.19
C LEU A 255 17.85 9.07 -17.36
N GLY A 256 18.32 9.36 -18.57
CA GLY A 256 17.84 8.78 -19.81
C GLY A 256 18.17 7.30 -20.03
N ALA A 257 17.83 6.85 -21.24
CA ALA A 257 18.09 5.49 -21.70
C ALA A 257 19.59 5.17 -21.74
N SER A 258 19.91 3.89 -21.56
CA SER A 258 21.30 3.35 -21.59
C SER A 258 22.24 3.88 -20.51
N VAL A 259 21.74 4.67 -19.55
CA VAL A 259 22.52 5.12 -18.39
C VAL A 259 22.14 4.26 -17.18
N TRP A 260 23.15 3.72 -16.48
CA TRP A 260 22.95 3.05 -15.20
C TRP A 260 22.61 4.07 -14.13
N GLN A 261 21.60 3.72 -13.33
CA GLN A 261 21.05 4.57 -12.29
C GLN A 261 20.93 3.77 -11.00
N SER A 262 21.16 4.42 -9.86
CA SER A 262 21.11 3.76 -8.55
C SER A 262 19.89 4.21 -7.74
N ILE A 263 19.30 3.25 -7.02
CA ILE A 263 18.28 3.47 -6.01
C ILE A 263 18.86 3.01 -4.68
N ASP A 264 18.94 3.92 -3.70
CA ASP A 264 19.14 3.57 -2.30
C ASP A 264 17.85 3.85 -1.53
N LEU A 265 17.22 2.79 -1.02
CA LEU A 265 15.93 2.84 -0.35
C LEU A 265 16.09 2.34 1.09
N GLU A 266 15.66 3.15 2.05
CA GLU A 266 15.61 2.79 3.46
C GLU A 266 14.15 2.66 3.87
N PHE A 267 13.73 1.44 4.19
CA PHE A 267 12.35 1.14 4.56
C PHE A 267 12.24 0.77 6.03
N GLN A 268 11.19 1.29 6.65
CA GLN A 268 10.75 0.94 7.99
C GLN A 268 9.32 0.40 7.88
N ALA A 269 9.12 -0.84 8.30
CA ALA A 269 7.82 -1.48 8.25
C ALA A 269 6.84 -0.85 9.24
N ALA A 270 5.56 -0.94 8.91
CA ALA A 270 4.49 -0.61 9.83
C ALA A 270 4.54 -1.50 11.08
N LYS A 271 4.12 -0.94 12.21
CA LYS A 271 4.00 -1.66 13.49
C LYS A 271 2.53 -1.78 13.90
N PHE A 272 2.12 -2.99 14.26
CA PHE A 272 0.76 -3.28 14.67
C PHE A 272 0.70 -3.38 16.20
N GLY A 273 -0.27 -2.71 16.81
CA GLY A 273 -0.55 -2.86 18.23
C GLY A 273 -1.08 -4.26 18.55
N ALA A 274 -1.14 -4.62 19.83
CA ALA A 274 -1.68 -5.91 20.28
C ALA A 274 -3.14 -6.14 19.87
N ASN A 275 -3.87 -5.07 19.53
CA ASN A 275 -5.24 -5.10 19.01
C ASN A 275 -5.32 -5.36 17.49
N GLY A 276 -4.18 -5.53 16.81
CA GLY A 276 -4.11 -5.72 15.36
C GLY A 276 -4.27 -4.44 14.54
N PHE A 277 -4.44 -3.28 15.18
CA PHE A 277 -4.57 -1.99 14.49
C PHE A 277 -3.22 -1.26 14.44
N MET A 278 -2.97 -0.57 13.33
CA MET A 278 -1.86 0.34 13.16
C MET A 278 -2.30 1.76 13.55
N SER A 279 -1.55 2.41 14.44
CA SER A 279 -1.69 3.85 14.68
C SER A 279 -0.91 4.65 13.66
N GLU A 280 -1.27 5.92 13.45
CA GLU A 280 -0.51 6.85 12.59
C GLU A 280 0.99 6.94 12.94
N ALA A 281 1.33 6.87 14.23
CA ALA A 281 2.72 6.86 14.69
C ALA A 281 3.51 5.60 14.30
N ASN A 282 2.81 4.55 13.90
CA ASN A 282 3.36 3.25 13.54
C ASN A 282 3.25 2.96 12.03
N ALA A 283 2.88 3.96 11.23
CA ALA A 283 2.81 3.80 9.77
C ALA A 283 4.19 3.50 9.17
N ALA A 284 4.20 2.70 8.10
CA ALA A 284 5.41 2.42 7.36
C ALA A 284 6.04 3.71 6.80
N ARG A 285 7.37 3.75 6.75
CA ARG A 285 8.13 4.93 6.34
C ARG A 285 9.21 4.57 5.34
N VAL A 286 9.52 5.49 4.43
CA VAL A 286 10.56 5.29 3.43
C VAL A 286 11.39 6.56 3.20
N THR A 287 12.70 6.38 3.12
CA THR A 287 13.63 7.38 2.58
C THR A 287 14.21 6.81 1.29
N VAL A 288 14.26 7.61 0.22
CA VAL A 288 14.74 7.16 -1.09
C VAL A 288 15.72 8.18 -1.66
N ARG A 289 16.85 7.68 -2.12
CA ARG A 289 17.78 8.42 -2.98
C ARG A 289 17.81 7.79 -4.37
N LEU A 290 17.75 8.63 -5.38
CA LEU A 290 17.91 8.25 -6.79
C LEU A 290 19.17 8.95 -7.32
N ASN A 291 20.15 8.17 -7.77
CA ASN A 291 21.44 8.67 -8.23
C ASN A 291 22.14 9.57 -7.19
N GLY A 292 22.08 9.17 -5.90
CA GLY A 292 22.63 9.92 -4.78
C GLY A 292 21.77 11.11 -4.30
N LYS A 293 20.80 11.57 -5.08
CA LYS A 293 19.91 12.70 -4.71
C LYS A 293 18.74 12.22 -3.85
N LEU A 294 18.50 12.89 -2.72
CA LEU A 294 17.35 12.63 -1.85
C LEU A 294 16.06 13.05 -2.54
N ILE A 295 15.19 12.08 -2.85
CA ILE A 295 13.92 12.32 -3.55
C ILE A 295 12.68 12.10 -2.67
N HIS A 296 12.86 11.36 -1.56
CA HIS A 296 11.86 11.19 -0.50
C HIS A 296 12.62 11.14 0.84
N ASP A 297 12.28 12.03 1.76
CA ASP A 297 12.86 12.07 3.10
C ASP A 297 11.83 11.65 4.15
N ASP A 298 12.10 10.52 4.82
CA ASP A 298 11.23 9.95 5.87
C ASP A 298 9.73 10.09 5.57
N VAL A 299 9.32 9.63 4.38
CA VAL A 299 7.95 9.75 3.91
C VAL A 299 7.09 8.70 4.58
N LYS A 300 6.07 9.15 5.29
CA LYS A 300 4.99 8.30 5.80
C LYS A 300 4.19 7.72 4.64
N LEU A 301 4.11 6.41 4.58
CA LEU A 301 3.34 5.70 3.56
C LEU A 301 1.87 5.64 3.99
N SER A 302 0.99 6.01 3.08
CA SER A 302 -0.47 5.92 3.27
C SER A 302 -1.00 4.68 2.56
N LEU A 303 -2.31 4.44 2.64
CA LEU A 303 -2.97 3.35 1.91
C LEU A 303 -2.59 3.38 0.43
N ARG A 304 -2.17 2.21 -0.10
CA ARG A 304 -1.89 2.01 -1.51
C ARG A 304 -3.10 2.44 -2.34
N ARG A 305 -2.87 3.26 -3.38
CA ARG A 305 -3.90 3.70 -4.34
C ARG A 305 -3.82 2.99 -5.69
N ASN A 306 -3.03 1.92 -5.76
CA ASN A 306 -2.91 1.08 -6.95
C ASN A 306 -3.83 -0.15 -6.84
N LYS A 307 -3.88 -0.98 -7.88
CA LYS A 307 -4.69 -2.22 -7.91
C LYS A 307 -4.31 -3.25 -6.84
N TYR A 308 -3.24 -3.01 -6.09
CA TYR A 308 -2.73 -3.84 -5.00
C TYR A 308 -3.14 -3.30 -3.62
N ALA A 309 -4.04 -2.31 -3.58
CA ALA A 309 -4.61 -1.76 -2.35
C ALA A 309 -5.22 -2.82 -1.43
N ALA A 310 -5.79 -3.88 -2.01
CA ALA A 310 -6.47 -4.96 -1.28
C ALA A 310 -5.53 -5.92 -0.52
N PHE A 311 -4.21 -5.88 -0.74
CA PHE A 311 -3.29 -6.67 0.10
C PHE A 311 -3.34 -6.20 1.55
N PRO A 312 -3.27 -7.09 2.54
CA PRO A 312 -3.03 -6.65 3.90
C PRO A 312 -1.66 -5.99 4.02
N GLU A 313 -1.53 -5.02 4.91
CA GLU A 313 -0.23 -4.50 5.28
C GLU A 313 0.44 -5.52 6.22
N GLU A 314 1.46 -6.21 5.70
CA GLU A 314 2.27 -7.16 6.47
C GLU A 314 3.67 -6.58 6.67
N PRO A 315 4.23 -6.62 7.90
CA PRO A 315 5.57 -6.13 8.15
C PRO A 315 6.64 -6.88 7.32
N LEU A 316 6.43 -8.19 7.10
CA LEU A 316 7.39 -9.07 6.43
C LEU A 316 7.02 -9.25 4.97
N SER A 317 7.86 -8.76 4.05
CA SER A 317 7.50 -8.67 2.63
C SER A 317 8.68 -8.96 1.68
N PRO A 318 8.43 -9.56 0.51
CA PRO A 318 9.47 -9.68 -0.51
C PRO A 318 9.68 -8.35 -1.22
N ILE A 319 10.84 -8.20 -1.88
CA ILE A 319 11.05 -7.16 -2.88
C ILE A 319 10.60 -7.73 -4.23
N VAL A 320 9.84 -6.96 -5.01
CA VAL A 320 9.34 -7.39 -6.34
C VAL A 320 9.81 -6.43 -7.42
N LEU A 321 10.31 -6.98 -8.52
CA LEU A 321 10.61 -6.22 -9.73
C LEU A 321 9.50 -6.38 -10.76
N GLN A 322 8.96 -5.26 -11.21
CA GLN A 322 7.86 -5.22 -12.16
C GLN A 322 8.35 -5.50 -13.58
N GLU A 323 7.64 -6.38 -14.28
CA GLU A 323 7.68 -6.37 -15.75
C GLU A 323 6.49 -5.56 -16.29
N HIS A 324 6.78 -4.57 -17.13
CA HIS A 324 5.75 -3.70 -17.71
C HIS A 324 6.05 -3.32 -19.17
N GLY A 325 6.39 -4.32 -19.97
CA GLY A 325 6.53 -4.22 -21.42
C GLY A 325 7.79 -3.50 -21.89
N SER A 326 8.73 -3.18 -20.98
CA SER A 326 10.03 -2.54 -21.27
C SER A 326 11.19 -3.41 -20.80
N PRO A 327 12.22 -3.69 -21.64
CA PRO A 327 13.32 -4.59 -21.29
C PRO A 327 14.36 -3.89 -20.40
N VAL A 328 13.90 -3.40 -19.24
CA VAL A 328 14.75 -2.76 -18.22
C VAL A 328 15.77 -3.78 -17.72
N LYS A 329 17.00 -3.33 -17.52
CA LYS A 329 18.08 -4.13 -16.94
C LYS A 329 18.25 -3.76 -15.47
N PHE A 330 18.66 -4.73 -14.67
CA PHE A 330 18.97 -4.57 -13.26
C PHE A 330 20.31 -5.22 -12.93
N ARG A 331 21.08 -4.60 -12.03
CA ARG A 331 22.31 -5.19 -11.49
C ARG A 331 22.57 -4.70 -10.07
N ASN A 332 23.61 -5.24 -9.44
CA ASN A 332 24.13 -4.80 -8.14
C ASN A 332 23.00 -4.58 -7.12
N ILE A 333 22.34 -5.68 -6.73
CA ILE A 333 21.20 -5.63 -5.82
C ILE A 333 21.59 -6.28 -4.51
N TRP A 334 21.50 -5.52 -3.43
CA TRP A 334 21.81 -6.03 -2.09
C TRP A 334 20.97 -5.35 -1.02
N VAL A 335 20.79 -6.06 0.09
CA VAL A 335 19.98 -5.63 1.23
C VAL A 335 20.78 -5.72 2.52
N VAL A 336 20.68 -4.70 3.36
CA VAL A 336 21.16 -4.72 4.75
C VAL A 336 19.94 -4.69 5.66
N ASN A 337 19.76 -5.75 6.46
CA ASN A 337 18.73 -5.81 7.48
C ASN A 337 19.04 -4.80 8.58
N LYS A 338 18.06 -3.94 8.92
CA LYS A 338 18.21 -2.94 9.99
C LYS A 338 17.84 -3.47 11.37
N THR A 339 17.18 -4.62 11.43
CA THR A 339 16.84 -5.28 12.69
C THR A 339 17.57 -6.61 12.77
N ALA A 340 18.39 -6.77 13.81
CA ALA A 340 19.01 -8.04 14.15
C ALA A 340 17.91 -9.05 14.51
N SER A 341 17.94 -10.24 13.90
CA SER A 341 17.14 -11.41 14.26
C SER A 341 15.62 -11.22 14.23
N VAL A 342 14.99 -11.37 13.06
CA VAL A 342 13.68 -12.02 13.03
C VAL A 342 13.96 -13.49 13.33
N ASN A 343 13.61 -13.93 14.54
CA ASN A 343 13.62 -15.35 14.90
C ASN A 343 12.89 -16.14 13.82
N LYS A 344 13.54 -17.21 13.36
CA LYS A 344 13.08 -18.16 12.33
C LYS A 344 11.62 -18.64 12.53
N SER A 345 11.05 -18.49 13.72
CA SER A 345 9.69 -18.86 14.11
C SER A 345 8.55 -17.97 13.56
N MET A 346 8.83 -16.85 12.88
CA MET A 346 7.79 -16.07 12.17
C MET A 346 7.74 -16.34 10.66
N VAL A 347 8.73 -17.05 10.11
CA VAL A 347 8.78 -17.40 8.68
C VAL A 347 7.92 -18.65 8.38
N ASP A 348 7.65 -19.47 9.40
CA ASP A 348 6.95 -20.76 9.28
C ASP A 348 5.47 -20.73 9.76
N ARG A 349 4.80 -19.57 9.75
CA ARG A 349 3.37 -19.47 10.10
C ARG A 349 2.48 -19.02 8.94
#